data_AF-A0A6G3ZBG5-F1
#
_entry.id   AF-A0A6G3ZBG5-F1
#
_cell.length_a   1.000
_cell.length_b   1.000
_cell.length_c   1.000
_cell.angle_alpha   90.00
_cell.angle_beta   90.00
_cell.angle_gamma   90.00
#
_symmetry.space_group_name_H-M   'P 1'
#
loop_
_entity.id
_entity.type
_entity.pdbx_description
1 polymer ?
#
loop_
_entity_poly.entity_id
_entity_poly.type
_entity_poly.pdbx_seq_one_letter_code
_entity_poly.pdbx_strand_id
1 'polypeptide(L)'
;YLGMLALLLLGIGYWSAWWDMEWLQTPFLGVWTLQTMPLIVTVLFLPLAYRCRSQGLFALTAIATTSSLFLLILNIGRSLPPLIEAGMLILPYGLLWAYDDALWAVVQRLIHGQFLAFKTTPSRQITPGPPQPSTPSPSIWISETQPRPFQPIARGLMLLGLSFFYWVLSFQDAWLTSANRATAPPLEWQHSWLVVLTLLVFSIWTVMAWAYLGWRQDRPWQLDSLSTTLLVFLLITAGMFAWAFVAGPIPLVGTTVFNFLLTLTSLGMMREGLGSGTRTPFWWGLVMLTLQILSRVLEYETGLLVKSLVFVMCGVAVILVGLWFERYVRTLRVDSA
;
A
#
# COMPACT_ATOMS: atom_id res chain seq x y z
N TYR A 1 -5.90 13.32 -18.98
CA TYR A 1 -4.74 14.20 -18.78
C TYR A 1 -5.02 15.33 -17.79
N LEU A 2 -6.06 16.17 -17.99
CA LEU A 2 -6.39 17.26 -17.05
C LEU A 2 -6.51 16.80 -15.58
N GLY A 3 -7.20 15.69 -15.31
CA GLY A 3 -7.31 15.15 -13.94
C GLY A 3 -5.96 14.71 -13.34
N MET A 4 -5.04 14.18 -14.16
CA MET A 4 -3.69 13.82 -13.69
C MET A 4 -2.87 15.08 -13.37
N LEU A 5 -2.95 16.11 -14.22
CA LEU A 5 -2.27 17.38 -14.00
C LEU A 5 -2.79 18.12 -12.76
N ALA A 6 -4.12 18.14 -12.57
CA ALA A 6 -4.73 18.71 -11.37
C ALA A 6 -4.25 18.01 -10.10
N LEU A 7 -4.18 16.68 -10.11
CA LEU A 7 -3.72 15.89 -8.98
C LEU A 7 -2.22 16.08 -8.71
N LEU A 8 -1.40 16.22 -9.75
CA LEU A 8 0.03 16.54 -9.60
C LEU A 8 0.25 17.93 -8.99
N LEU A 9 -0.47 18.95 -9.46
CA LEU A 9 -0.39 20.30 -8.89
C LEU A 9 -0.85 20.33 -7.44
N LEU A 10 -1.95 19.61 -7.13
CA LEU A 10 -2.44 19.46 -5.77
C LEU A 10 -1.40 18.76 -4.87
N GLY A 11 -0.79 17.67 -5.36
CA GLY A 11 0.25 16.95 -4.65
C GLY A 11 1.49 17.82 -4.39
N ILE A 12 1.99 18.54 -5.40
CA ILE A 12 3.14 19.45 -5.26
C ILE A 12 2.83 20.55 -4.24
N GLY A 13 1.66 21.19 -4.33
CA GLY A 13 1.25 22.22 -3.38
C GLY A 13 1.16 21.69 -1.94
N TYR A 14 0.60 20.49 -1.77
CA TYR A 14 0.49 19.83 -0.47
C TYR A 14 1.86 19.51 0.15
N TRP A 15 2.75 18.89 -0.62
CA TRP A 15 4.09 18.53 -0.16
C TRP A 15 4.97 19.77 0.09
N SER A 16 4.84 20.80 -0.75
CA SER A 16 5.51 22.08 -0.55
C SER A 16 5.08 22.74 0.77
N ALA A 17 3.77 22.76 1.04
CA ALA A 17 3.23 23.33 2.27
C ALA A 17 3.63 22.53 3.53
N TRP A 18 3.82 21.21 3.40
CA TRP A 18 4.31 20.39 4.52
C TRP A 18 5.79 20.66 4.85
N TRP A 19 6.61 20.93 3.84
CA TRP A 19 8.02 21.27 4.03
C TRP A 19 8.20 22.66 4.65
N ASP A 20 7.26 23.57 4.36
CA ASP A 20 7.23 24.92 4.91
C ASP A 20 6.50 24.95 6.28
N MET A 21 7.25 24.64 7.34
CA MET A 21 6.75 24.55 8.72
C MET A 21 6.09 25.86 9.23
N GLU A 22 6.39 27.01 8.62
CA GLU A 22 5.77 28.29 8.96
C GLU A 22 4.31 28.37 8.48
N TRP A 23 4.01 27.78 7.32
CA TRP A 23 2.66 27.80 6.75
C TRP A 23 1.65 26.97 7.57
N LEU A 24 2.14 25.90 8.21
CA LEU A 24 1.39 25.08 9.16
C LEU A 24 0.93 25.85 10.41
N GLN A 25 1.53 26.99 10.73
CA GLN A 25 1.10 27.84 11.85
C GLN A 25 -0.11 28.71 11.50
N THR A 26 -0.55 28.76 10.23
CA THR A 26 -1.79 29.44 9.87
C THR A 26 -3.01 28.63 10.33
N PRO A 27 -3.86 29.18 11.23
CA PRO A 27 -4.73 28.36 12.07
C PRO A 27 -5.88 27.68 11.34
N PHE A 28 -6.36 28.23 10.22
CA PHE A 28 -7.57 27.72 9.57
C PHE A 28 -7.29 26.93 8.28
N LEU A 29 -6.70 27.57 7.27
CA LEU A 29 -6.58 26.96 5.93
C LEU A 29 -5.53 25.85 5.87
N GLY A 30 -4.34 26.04 6.44
CA GLY A 30 -3.27 25.03 6.43
C GLY A 30 -3.68 23.75 7.15
N VAL A 31 -4.22 23.90 8.37
CA VAL A 31 -4.67 22.78 9.21
C VAL A 31 -5.84 22.03 8.56
N TRP A 32 -6.85 22.75 8.08
CA TRP A 32 -8.01 22.11 7.46
C TRP A 32 -7.63 21.32 6.20
N THR A 33 -6.70 21.88 5.42
CA THR A 33 -6.14 21.22 4.23
C THR A 33 -5.44 19.92 4.64
N LEU A 34 -4.53 19.95 5.61
CA LEU A 34 -3.80 18.75 6.04
C LEU A 34 -4.71 17.62 6.50
N GLN A 35 -5.78 17.95 7.23
CA GLN A 35 -6.69 16.97 7.82
C GLN A 35 -7.66 16.32 6.82
N THR A 36 -8.10 17.10 5.82
CA THR A 36 -9.14 16.65 4.89
C THR A 36 -8.58 16.09 3.58
N MET A 37 -7.31 16.37 3.26
CA MET A 37 -6.70 15.95 1.98
C MET A 37 -6.81 14.46 1.65
N PRO A 38 -6.58 13.50 2.57
CA PRO A 38 -6.75 12.08 2.25
C PRO A 38 -8.18 11.76 1.78
N LEU A 39 -9.20 12.36 2.41
CA LEU A 39 -10.59 12.20 2.03
C LEU A 39 -10.91 12.90 0.72
N ILE A 40 -10.50 14.16 0.55
CA ILE A 40 -10.77 14.95 -0.66
C ILE A 40 -10.19 14.23 -1.88
N VAL A 41 -8.93 13.80 -1.80
CA VAL A 41 -8.26 13.11 -2.91
C VAL A 41 -8.97 11.81 -3.25
N THR A 42 -9.33 11.01 -2.23
CA THR A 42 -10.01 9.72 -2.44
C THR A 42 -11.41 9.91 -3.02
N VAL A 43 -12.22 10.79 -2.43
CA VAL A 43 -13.62 10.99 -2.85
C VAL A 43 -13.71 11.63 -4.22
N LEU A 44 -12.80 12.55 -4.57
CA LEU A 44 -12.88 13.28 -5.84
C LEU A 44 -12.25 12.49 -6.99
N PHE A 45 -11.05 11.94 -6.80
CA PHE A 45 -10.27 11.37 -7.90
C PHE A 45 -10.44 9.86 -8.07
N LEU A 46 -10.80 9.11 -7.01
CA LEU A 46 -11.03 7.67 -7.14
C LEU A 46 -12.22 7.35 -8.07
N PRO A 47 -13.42 7.97 -7.92
CA PRO A 47 -14.52 7.73 -8.86
C PRO A 47 -14.17 8.17 -10.28
N LEU A 48 -13.39 9.24 -10.41
CA LEU A 48 -12.93 9.74 -11.71
C LEU A 48 -12.00 8.74 -12.38
N ALA A 49 -11.09 8.11 -11.64
CA ALA A 49 -10.23 7.04 -12.14
C ALA A 49 -11.03 5.86 -12.69
N TYR A 50 -12.09 5.44 -11.99
CA TYR A 50 -13.01 4.42 -12.47
C TYR A 50 -13.80 4.85 -13.70
N ARG A 51 -14.33 6.08 -13.71
CA ARG A 51 -15.11 6.61 -14.84
C ARG A 51 -14.27 6.74 -16.11
N CYS A 52 -13.03 7.17 -15.96
CA CYS A 52 -12.07 7.30 -17.06
C CYS A 52 -11.34 5.99 -17.39
N ARG A 53 -11.50 4.94 -16.58
CA ARG A 53 -10.75 3.67 -16.67
C ARG A 53 -9.23 3.89 -16.76
N SER A 54 -8.71 4.92 -16.09
CA SER A 54 -7.32 5.35 -16.23
C SER A 54 -6.46 4.80 -15.10
N GLN A 55 -5.55 3.89 -15.45
CA GLN A 55 -4.57 3.29 -14.53
C GLN A 55 -3.63 4.32 -13.90
N GLY A 56 -3.16 5.29 -14.68
CA GLY A 56 -2.28 6.35 -14.19
C GLY A 56 -2.97 7.28 -13.20
N LEU A 57 -4.25 7.63 -13.45
CA LEU A 57 -5.02 8.45 -12.51
C LEU A 57 -5.23 7.70 -11.18
N PHE A 58 -5.60 6.42 -11.25
CA PHE A 58 -5.73 5.58 -10.06
C PHE A 58 -4.42 5.51 -9.26
N ALA A 59 -3.29 5.28 -9.93
CA ALA A 59 -1.98 5.19 -9.28
C ALA A 59 -1.62 6.49 -8.54
N LEU A 60 -1.81 7.65 -9.19
CA LEU A 60 -1.55 8.94 -8.57
C LEU A 60 -2.49 9.22 -7.39
N THR A 61 -3.77 8.84 -7.49
CA THR A 61 -4.73 8.98 -6.39
C THR A 61 -4.31 8.13 -5.20
N ALA A 62 -3.93 6.86 -5.45
CA ALA A 62 -3.44 5.96 -4.43
C ALA A 62 -2.19 6.53 -3.73
N ILE A 63 -1.19 7.02 -4.49
CA ILE A 63 0.01 7.64 -3.92
C ILE A 63 -0.35 8.85 -3.06
N ALA A 64 -1.17 9.76 -3.58
CA ALA A 64 -1.55 10.98 -2.86
C ALA A 64 -2.37 10.70 -1.59
N THR A 65 -3.31 9.75 -1.65
CA THR A 65 -4.07 9.31 -0.47
C THR A 65 -3.15 8.66 0.56
N THR A 66 -2.30 7.71 0.15
CA THR A 66 -1.39 7.00 1.05
C THR A 66 -0.39 7.97 1.69
N SER A 67 0.20 8.89 0.93
CA SER A 67 1.17 9.85 1.48
C SER A 67 0.52 10.85 2.43
N SER A 68 -0.63 11.41 2.08
CA SER A 68 -1.34 12.36 2.94
C SER A 68 -1.86 11.69 4.21
N LEU A 69 -2.35 10.45 4.11
CA LEU A 69 -2.79 9.66 5.25
C LEU A 69 -1.61 9.32 6.18
N PHE A 70 -0.46 8.95 5.62
CA PHE A 70 0.73 8.67 6.41
C PHE A 70 1.22 9.90 7.18
N LEU A 71 1.26 11.08 6.53
CA LEU A 71 1.61 12.34 7.19
C LEU A 71 0.60 12.74 8.27
N LEU A 72 -0.69 12.50 8.03
CA LEU A 72 -1.74 12.69 9.03
C LEU A 72 -1.47 11.82 10.27
N ILE A 73 -1.19 10.52 10.07
CA ILE A 73 -0.90 9.58 11.15
C ILE A 73 0.37 9.99 11.90
N LEU A 74 1.44 10.42 11.22
CA LEU A 74 2.66 10.87 11.89
C LEU A 74 2.45 12.12 12.77
N ASN A 75 1.53 13.00 12.36
CA ASN A 75 1.23 14.23 13.09
C ASN A 75 0.36 13.97 14.33
N ILE A 76 -0.68 13.15 14.19
CA ILE A 76 -1.61 12.82 15.28
C ILE A 76 -1.12 11.69 16.17
N GLY A 77 -0.29 10.80 15.65
CA GLY A 77 0.13 9.57 16.32
C GLY A 77 0.61 9.77 17.76
N ARG A 78 1.27 10.91 18.01
CA ARG A 78 1.78 11.29 19.34
C ARG A 78 0.70 11.49 20.41
N SER A 79 -0.55 11.75 20.04
CA SER A 79 -1.67 11.88 20.99
C SER A 79 -2.45 10.60 21.21
N LEU A 80 -2.19 9.57 20.39
CA LEU A 80 -2.87 8.28 20.49
C LEU A 80 -2.12 7.35 21.46
N PRO A 81 -2.83 6.38 22.05
CA PRO A 81 -2.16 5.29 22.75
C PRO A 81 -1.13 4.60 21.83
N PRO A 82 0.07 4.25 22.34
CA PRO A 82 1.16 3.67 21.55
C PRO A 82 0.75 2.50 20.63
N LEU A 83 -0.12 1.61 21.13
CA LEU A 83 -0.60 0.45 20.37
C LEU A 83 -1.48 0.86 19.18
N ILE A 84 -2.30 1.89 19.35
CA ILE A 84 -3.20 2.39 18.31
C ILE A 84 -2.38 3.12 17.24
N GLU A 85 -1.44 3.98 17.65
CA GLU A 85 -0.52 4.66 16.73
C GLU A 85 0.24 3.65 15.85
N ALA A 86 0.82 2.62 16.46
CA ALA A 86 1.56 1.59 15.76
C ALA A 86 0.69 0.82 14.74
N GLY A 87 -0.55 0.52 15.10
CA GLY A 87 -1.53 -0.08 14.17
C GLY A 87 -1.94 0.86 13.04
N MET A 88 -2.03 2.16 13.31
CA MET A 88 -2.34 3.15 12.28
C MET A 88 -1.20 3.34 11.28
N LEU A 89 0.07 3.23 11.69
CA LEU A 89 1.21 3.37 10.77
C LEU A 89 1.23 2.36 9.62
N ILE A 90 0.70 1.15 9.84
CA ILE A 90 0.60 0.12 8.80
C ILE A 90 -0.64 0.26 7.91
N LEU A 91 -1.58 1.10 8.30
CA LEU A 91 -2.89 1.25 7.68
C LEU A 91 -2.81 1.64 6.19
N PRO A 92 -1.99 2.62 5.76
CA PRO A 92 -1.93 3.00 4.35
C PRO A 92 -1.47 1.85 3.44
N TYR A 93 -0.57 0.98 3.94
CA TYR A 93 -0.09 -0.19 3.21
C TYR A 93 -1.11 -1.33 3.23
N GLY A 94 -1.74 -1.58 4.38
CA GLY A 94 -2.81 -2.55 4.51
C GLY A 94 -3.99 -2.25 3.59
N LEU A 95 -4.34 -0.96 3.46
CA LEU A 95 -5.38 -0.47 2.57
C LEU A 95 -5.08 -0.76 1.10
N LEU A 96 -3.86 -0.46 0.64
CA LEU A 96 -3.45 -0.69 -0.75
C LEU A 96 -3.39 -2.18 -1.10
N TRP A 97 -2.94 -3.03 -0.18
CA TRP A 97 -2.88 -4.47 -0.43
C TRP A 97 -4.27 -5.10 -0.53
N ALA A 98 -5.15 -4.75 0.40
CA ALA A 98 -6.50 -5.29 0.48
C ALA A 98 -7.45 -4.72 -0.56
N TYR A 99 -7.00 -3.72 -1.32
CA TYR A 99 -7.79 -3.12 -2.38
C TYR A 99 -8.24 -4.15 -3.42
N ASP A 100 -9.55 -4.14 -3.69
CA ASP A 100 -10.18 -4.98 -4.70
C ASP A 100 -11.22 -4.15 -5.48
N ASP A 101 -11.18 -4.24 -6.81
CA ASP A 101 -12.12 -3.56 -7.71
C ASP A 101 -13.60 -3.93 -7.40
N ALA A 102 -13.84 -5.12 -6.84
CA ALA A 102 -15.18 -5.57 -6.46
C ALA A 102 -15.79 -4.74 -5.32
N LEU A 103 -14.97 -4.22 -4.40
CA LEU A 103 -15.45 -3.36 -3.30
C LEU A 103 -16.03 -2.04 -3.83
N TRP A 104 -15.46 -1.54 -4.93
CA TRP A 104 -15.96 -0.33 -5.56
C TRP A 104 -17.36 -0.52 -6.14
N ALA A 105 -17.66 -1.70 -6.71
CA ALA A 105 -19.01 -2.02 -7.19
C ALA A 105 -20.05 -2.00 -6.05
N VAL A 106 -19.66 -2.44 -4.85
CA VAL A 106 -20.52 -2.35 -3.65
C VAL A 106 -20.77 -0.90 -3.28
N VAL A 107 -19.74 -0.06 -3.25
CA VAL A 107 -19.88 1.38 -2.98
C VAL A 107 -20.75 2.08 -4.01
N GLN A 108 -20.58 1.77 -5.30
CA GLN A 108 -21.45 2.35 -6.33
C GLN A 108 -22.91 2.00 -6.12
N ARG A 109 -23.22 0.76 -5.73
CA ARG A 109 -24.60 0.34 -5.41
C ARG A 109 -25.16 1.07 -4.20
N LEU A 110 -24.34 1.30 -3.17
CA LEU A 110 -24.72 2.09 -2.00
C LEU A 110 -25.01 3.55 -2.38
N ILE A 111 -24.13 4.19 -3.15
CA ILE A 111 -24.29 5.58 -3.60
C ILE A 111 -25.54 5.76 -4.47
N HIS A 112 -25.85 4.79 -5.35
CA HIS A 112 -27.02 4.86 -6.23
C HIS A 112 -28.32 4.32 -5.59
N GLY A 113 -28.31 3.99 -4.29
CA GLY A 113 -29.51 3.55 -3.56
C GLY A 113 -30.14 2.23 -4.05
N GLN A 114 -29.41 1.42 -4.83
CA GLN A 114 -29.97 0.23 -5.50
C GLN A 114 -30.05 -1.02 -4.60
N PHE A 115 -29.80 -0.90 -3.29
CA PHE A 115 -29.82 -2.04 -2.37
C PHE A 115 -31.21 -2.71 -2.25
N LEU A 116 -32.29 -2.00 -2.59
CA LEU A 116 -33.67 -2.50 -2.48
C LEU A 116 -34.19 -3.22 -3.74
N ALA A 117 -33.39 -3.37 -4.79
CA ALA A 117 -33.76 -4.20 -5.93
C ALA A 117 -33.40 -5.68 -5.69
N PHE A 118 -33.76 -6.22 -4.52
CA PHE A 118 -33.93 -7.66 -4.40
C PHE A 118 -35.17 -7.99 -5.22
N LYS A 119 -34.99 -8.25 -6.52
CA LYS A 119 -36.06 -8.79 -7.36
C LYS A 119 -36.49 -10.10 -6.70
N THR A 120 -37.57 -10.02 -5.94
CA THR A 120 -38.49 -11.13 -5.73
C THR A 120 -38.84 -11.62 -7.12
N THR A 121 -38.16 -12.69 -7.54
CA THR A 121 -38.55 -13.39 -8.75
C THR A 121 -39.94 -13.91 -8.47
N PRO A 122 -41.00 -13.47 -9.18
CA PRO A 122 -42.30 -14.03 -8.97
C PRO A 122 -42.19 -15.51 -9.33
N SER A 123 -42.59 -16.37 -8.39
CA SER A 123 -42.70 -17.81 -8.57
C SER A 123 -43.49 -18.10 -9.85
N ARG A 124 -42.78 -18.39 -10.94
CA ARG A 124 -43.38 -18.76 -12.20
C ARG A 124 -43.96 -20.16 -12.01
N GLN A 125 -45.28 -20.26 -12.17
CA GLN A 125 -46.05 -21.50 -12.10
C GLN A 125 -45.35 -22.64 -12.84
N ILE A 126 -45.24 -23.77 -12.16
CA ILE A 126 -44.75 -25.04 -12.69
C ILE A 126 -45.87 -25.60 -13.58
N THR A 127 -45.72 -25.47 -14.90
CA THR A 127 -46.46 -26.29 -15.87
C THR A 127 -45.56 -27.48 -16.22
N PRO A 128 -46.03 -28.74 -16.15
CA PRO A 128 -45.20 -29.90 -16.45
C PRO A 128 -44.99 -30.03 -17.97
N GLY A 129 -43.88 -29.49 -18.46
CA GLY A 129 -43.35 -29.73 -19.80
C GLY A 129 -42.21 -30.77 -19.76
N PRO A 130 -41.95 -31.49 -20.87
CA PRO A 130 -40.99 -32.59 -20.92
C PRO A 130 -39.55 -32.14 -20.59
N PRO A 131 -38.68 -33.06 -20.13
CA PRO A 131 -37.37 -32.73 -19.58
C PRO A 131 -36.49 -32.03 -20.60
N GLN A 132 -36.29 -30.73 -20.41
CA GLN A 132 -35.28 -29.95 -21.14
C GLN A 132 -33.90 -30.17 -20.51
N PRO A 133 -32.83 -30.18 -21.33
CA PRO A 133 -31.46 -30.28 -20.85
C PRO A 133 -31.15 -29.12 -19.91
N SER A 134 -30.52 -29.44 -18.77
CA SER A 134 -30.17 -28.55 -17.68
C SER A 134 -29.56 -27.23 -18.19
N THR A 135 -30.36 -26.18 -18.21
CA THR A 135 -29.86 -24.82 -18.31
C THR A 135 -29.18 -24.48 -16.98
N PRO A 136 -27.95 -23.95 -16.99
CA PRO A 136 -27.27 -23.57 -15.76
C PRO A 136 -28.08 -22.48 -15.08
N SER A 137 -28.29 -22.64 -13.77
CA SER A 137 -29.06 -21.71 -12.94
C SER A 137 -28.46 -20.31 -13.00
N PRO A 138 -29.27 -19.23 -12.91
CA PRO A 138 -28.78 -17.88 -12.73
C PRO A 138 -28.37 -17.73 -11.26
N SER A 139 -27.33 -18.44 -10.88
CA SER A 139 -26.61 -18.15 -9.66
C SER A 139 -26.03 -16.75 -9.84
N ILE A 140 -26.30 -15.90 -8.85
CA ILE A 140 -25.86 -14.52 -8.73
C ILE A 140 -24.35 -14.54 -8.47
N TRP A 141 -23.59 -15.07 -9.42
CA TRP A 141 -22.18 -14.85 -9.48
C TRP A 141 -22.04 -13.45 -10.04
N ILE A 142 -21.53 -12.55 -9.21
CA ILE A 142 -20.72 -11.44 -9.71
C ILE A 142 -19.79 -12.09 -10.72
N SER A 143 -20.07 -11.88 -12.00
CA SER A 143 -19.41 -12.61 -13.08
C SER A 143 -17.91 -12.54 -12.85
N GLU A 144 -17.29 -13.70 -12.65
CA GLU A 144 -15.88 -13.93 -12.37
C GLU A 144 -14.95 -13.39 -13.49
N THR A 145 -15.54 -12.80 -14.53
CA THR A 145 -14.94 -12.28 -15.74
C THR A 145 -14.85 -10.75 -15.82
N GLN A 146 -15.25 -10.00 -14.78
CA GLN A 146 -14.95 -8.55 -14.76
C GLN A 146 -13.43 -8.36 -14.64
N PRO A 147 -12.77 -7.71 -15.62
CA PRO A 147 -11.34 -7.42 -15.51
C PRO A 147 -11.11 -6.54 -14.27
N ARG A 148 -10.04 -6.84 -13.54
CA ARG A 148 -9.63 -6.14 -12.32
C ARG A 148 -8.40 -5.27 -12.60
N PRO A 149 -8.58 -4.12 -13.28
CA PRO A 149 -7.46 -3.37 -13.82
C PRO A 149 -6.65 -2.63 -12.74
N PHE A 150 -7.24 -2.32 -11.59
CA PHE A 150 -6.61 -1.47 -10.58
C PHE A 150 -5.99 -2.27 -9.43
N GLN A 151 -6.51 -3.45 -9.11
CA GLN A 151 -5.90 -4.35 -8.11
C GLN A 151 -4.38 -4.60 -8.29
N PRO A 152 -3.85 -4.97 -9.46
CA PRO A 152 -2.41 -5.20 -9.62
C PRO A 152 -1.59 -3.91 -9.41
N ILE A 153 -2.15 -2.75 -9.75
CA ILE A 153 -1.50 -1.45 -9.55
C ILE A 153 -1.43 -1.12 -8.06
N ALA A 154 -2.54 -1.30 -7.33
CA ALA A 154 -2.59 -1.05 -5.89
C ALA A 154 -1.59 -1.93 -5.13
N ARG A 155 -1.53 -3.23 -5.48
CA ARG A 155 -0.56 -4.17 -4.91
C ARG A 155 0.88 -3.82 -5.26
N GLY A 156 1.15 -3.43 -6.51
CA GLY A 156 2.47 -2.97 -6.93
C GLY A 156 2.93 -1.72 -6.17
N LEU A 157 2.04 -0.74 -5.99
CA LEU A 157 2.30 0.47 -5.21
C LEU A 157 2.49 0.17 -3.72
N MET A 158 1.71 -0.76 -3.16
CA MET A 158 1.89 -1.22 -1.78
C MET A 158 3.28 -1.81 -1.58
N LEU A 159 3.70 -2.75 -2.43
CA LEU A 159 4.99 -3.41 -2.32
C LEU A 159 6.15 -2.42 -2.47
N LEU A 160 6.06 -1.50 -3.45
CA LEU A 160 7.05 -0.46 -3.67
C LEU A 160 7.12 0.50 -2.47
N GLY A 161 5.97 1.00 -2.01
CA GLY A 161 5.89 1.91 -0.88
C GLY A 161 6.35 1.26 0.43
N LEU A 162 6.00 0.01 0.66
CA LEU A 162 6.42 -0.75 1.84
C LEU A 162 7.93 -1.03 1.82
N SER A 163 8.50 -1.36 0.66
CA SER A 163 9.95 -1.55 0.53
C SER A 163 10.72 -0.27 0.80
N PHE A 164 10.24 0.85 0.26
CA PHE A 164 10.83 2.16 0.57
C PHE A 164 10.72 2.49 2.06
N PHE A 165 9.58 2.20 2.69
CA PHE A 165 9.39 2.38 4.12
C PHE A 165 10.34 1.52 4.95
N TYR A 166 10.51 0.24 4.61
CA TYR A 166 11.47 -0.64 5.27
C TYR A 166 12.91 -0.20 5.05
N TRP A 167 13.23 0.37 3.90
CA TRP A 167 14.54 0.99 3.67
C TRP A 167 14.80 2.14 4.64
N VAL A 168 13.84 3.05 4.84
CA VAL A 168 13.96 4.12 5.85
C VAL A 168 14.12 3.54 7.27
N LEU A 169 13.30 2.55 7.63
CA LEU A 169 13.36 1.91 8.95
C LEU A 169 14.59 1.03 9.16
N SER A 170 15.35 0.75 8.09
CA SER A 170 16.60 0.04 8.22
C SER A 170 17.66 0.91 8.93
N PHE A 171 17.58 2.23 8.89
CA PHE A 171 18.56 3.10 9.54
C PHE A 171 18.36 3.17 11.07
N GLN A 172 19.47 3.18 11.82
CA GLN A 172 19.41 3.24 13.29
C GLN A 172 18.76 4.55 13.78
N ASP A 173 18.96 5.64 13.05
CA ASP A 173 18.44 6.96 13.38
C ASP A 173 16.91 7.00 13.39
N ALA A 174 16.26 6.19 12.55
CA ALA A 174 14.80 6.08 12.55
C ALA A 174 14.26 5.60 13.90
N TRP A 175 14.97 4.68 14.56
CA TRP A 175 14.58 4.15 15.86
C TRP A 175 14.92 5.07 17.01
N LEU A 176 16.07 5.74 16.95
CA LEU A 176 16.47 6.73 17.95
C LEU A 176 15.50 7.92 17.97
N THR A 177 15.17 8.47 16.80
CA THR A 177 14.23 9.59 16.67
C THR A 177 12.82 9.21 17.07
N SER A 178 12.40 7.98 16.79
CA SER A 178 11.07 7.50 17.19
C SER A 178 10.88 7.55 18.71
N ALA A 179 11.90 7.28 19.51
CA ALA A 179 11.73 7.25 20.97
C ALA A 179 11.74 8.63 21.64
N ASN A 180 12.30 9.65 20.99
CA ASN A 180 12.39 11.02 21.53
C ASN A 180 11.06 11.79 21.45
N ARG A 181 9.94 11.08 21.52
CA ARG A 181 8.59 11.60 21.27
C ARG A 181 8.01 12.50 22.36
N ALA A 182 8.57 12.45 23.56
CA ALA A 182 8.02 13.09 24.75
C ALA A 182 8.18 14.62 24.81
N THR A 183 8.95 15.24 23.90
CA THR A 183 9.40 16.64 24.07
C THR A 183 8.80 17.66 23.10
N ALA A 184 8.08 17.23 22.07
CA ALA A 184 7.42 18.16 21.16
C ALA A 184 6.03 18.53 21.70
N PRO A 185 5.70 19.83 21.82
CA PRO A 185 4.38 20.24 22.30
C PRO A 185 3.28 19.68 21.38
N PRO A 186 2.18 19.17 21.94
CA PRO A 186 1.04 18.77 21.14
C PRO A 186 0.54 19.97 20.34
N LEU A 187 0.37 19.80 19.03
CA LEU A 187 -0.32 20.81 18.22
C LEU A 187 -1.77 20.91 18.73
N GLU A 188 -2.25 22.12 19.07
CA GLU A 188 -3.59 22.36 19.64
C GLU A 188 -4.73 21.73 18.82
N TRP A 189 -4.48 21.47 17.54
CA TRP A 189 -5.41 20.96 16.54
C TRP A 189 -5.60 19.42 16.54
N GLN A 190 -4.96 18.70 17.46
CA GLN A 190 -5.01 17.23 17.58
C GLN A 190 -6.41 16.65 17.88
N HIS A 191 -7.36 17.47 18.31
CA HIS A 191 -8.72 17.02 18.72
C HIS A 191 -9.81 17.34 17.68
N SER A 192 -9.46 17.65 16.43
CA SER A 192 -10.50 17.91 15.44
C SER A 192 -11.27 16.62 15.15
N TRP A 193 -12.60 16.68 15.21
CA TRP A 193 -13.47 15.54 14.91
C TRP A 193 -13.26 15.01 13.48
N LEU A 194 -12.83 15.87 12.56
CA LEU A 194 -12.51 15.52 11.17
C LEU A 194 -11.36 14.52 11.07
N VAL A 195 -10.31 14.70 11.88
CA VAL A 195 -9.18 13.76 11.95
C VAL A 195 -9.66 12.38 12.36
N VAL A 196 -10.43 12.32 13.45
CA VAL A 196 -10.96 11.07 13.99
C VAL A 196 -11.84 10.40 12.94
N LEU A 197 -12.71 11.16 12.26
CA LEU A 197 -13.54 10.65 11.17
C LEU A 197 -12.70 10.09 10.04
N THR A 198 -11.68 10.82 9.55
CA THR A 198 -10.79 10.36 8.48
C THR A 198 -10.12 9.03 8.85
N LEU A 199 -9.51 8.95 10.04
CA LEU A 199 -8.83 7.75 10.50
C LEU A 199 -9.79 6.57 10.68
N LEU A 200 -11.00 6.80 11.24
CA LEU A 200 -12.02 5.77 11.38
C LEU A 200 -12.51 5.25 10.03
N VAL A 201 -12.79 6.14 9.07
CA VAL A 201 -13.25 5.75 7.73
C VAL A 201 -12.21 4.86 7.05
N PHE A 202 -10.95 5.26 7.03
CA PHE A 202 -9.90 4.45 6.41
C PHE A 202 -9.60 3.15 7.19
N SER A 203 -9.71 3.16 8.52
CA SER A 203 -9.53 1.95 9.35
C SER A 203 -10.63 0.93 9.09
N ILE A 204 -11.90 1.36 9.15
CA ILE A 204 -13.06 0.50 8.89
C ILE A 204 -12.98 -0.05 7.48
N TRP A 205 -12.67 0.80 6.50
CA TRP A 205 -12.48 0.38 5.12
C TRP A 205 -11.38 -0.67 4.97
N THR A 206 -10.24 -0.48 5.62
CA THR A 206 -9.11 -1.44 5.57
C THR A 206 -9.53 -2.79 6.16
N VAL A 207 -10.18 -2.81 7.32
CA VAL A 207 -10.64 -4.06 7.96
C VAL A 207 -11.66 -4.78 7.08
N MET A 208 -12.65 -4.06 6.53
CA MET A 208 -13.63 -4.65 5.62
C MET A 208 -12.98 -5.23 4.38
N ALA A 209 -11.97 -4.55 3.80
CA ALA A 209 -11.26 -5.02 2.63
C ALA A 209 -10.48 -6.31 2.89
N TRP A 210 -9.79 -6.41 4.03
CA TRP A 210 -9.10 -7.63 4.45
C TRP A 210 -10.08 -8.78 4.77
N ALA A 211 -11.20 -8.48 5.42
CA ALA A 211 -12.25 -9.48 5.68
C ALA A 211 -12.84 -10.02 4.37
N TYR A 212 -13.07 -9.15 3.39
CA TYR A 212 -13.55 -9.51 2.05
C TYR A 212 -12.57 -10.40 1.30
N LEU A 213 -11.27 -10.11 1.38
CA LEU A 213 -10.23 -10.95 0.75
C LEU A 213 -10.32 -12.41 1.20
N GLY A 214 -10.52 -12.67 2.48
CA GLY A 214 -10.59 -14.04 2.99
C GLY A 214 -11.96 -14.73 2.80
N TRP A 215 -13.04 -13.97 2.58
CA TRP A 215 -14.34 -14.55 2.20
C TRP A 215 -14.38 -14.91 0.71
N ARG A 216 -13.56 -14.28 -0.13
CA ARG A 216 -13.57 -14.56 -1.57
C ARG A 216 -13.17 -16.00 -1.92
N GLN A 217 -12.34 -16.64 -1.10
CA GLN A 217 -11.92 -18.02 -1.31
C GLN A 217 -13.00 -18.98 -0.78
N ASP A 218 -13.36 -20.00 -1.58
CA ASP A 218 -14.36 -21.01 -1.23
C ASP A 218 -14.14 -21.54 0.19
N ARG A 219 -15.24 -21.78 0.93
CA ARG A 219 -15.22 -21.99 2.39
C ARG A 219 -14.22 -23.07 2.83
N PRO A 220 -13.51 -22.89 3.97
CA PRO A 220 -13.58 -21.84 4.99
C PRO A 220 -12.76 -20.57 4.69
N TRP A 221 -12.88 -19.51 5.53
CA TRP A 221 -12.12 -18.25 5.38
C TRP A 221 -10.62 -18.54 5.31
N GLN A 222 -10.02 -18.22 4.16
CA GLN A 222 -8.61 -18.45 3.89
C GLN A 222 -8.04 -17.24 3.15
N LEU A 223 -6.82 -16.87 3.52
CA LEU A 223 -6.04 -15.88 2.78
C LEU A 223 -5.06 -16.63 1.89
N ASP A 224 -4.88 -16.12 0.68
CA ASP A 224 -3.77 -16.57 -0.18
C ASP A 224 -2.43 -16.46 0.58
N SER A 225 -1.50 -17.38 0.28
CA SER A 225 -0.15 -17.45 0.84
C SER A 225 0.58 -16.10 0.83
N LEU A 226 0.47 -15.36 -0.28
CA LEU A 226 1.09 -14.05 -0.44
C LEU A 226 0.41 -13.00 0.46
N SER A 227 -0.92 -12.97 0.50
CA SER A 227 -1.67 -12.07 1.40
C SER A 227 -1.39 -12.35 2.87
N THR A 228 -1.25 -13.62 3.24
CA THR A 228 -0.87 -14.04 4.59
C THR A 228 0.54 -13.57 4.94
N THR A 229 1.50 -13.74 4.02
CA THR A 229 2.89 -13.29 4.23
C THR A 229 2.96 -11.79 4.46
N LEU A 230 2.23 -11.00 3.66
CA LEU A 230 2.21 -9.55 3.81
C LEU A 230 1.47 -9.10 5.07
N LEU A 231 0.41 -9.79 5.48
CA LEU A 231 -0.23 -9.53 6.76
C LEU A 231 0.75 -9.72 7.91
N VAL A 232 1.52 -10.81 7.89
CA VAL A 232 2.57 -11.07 8.90
C VAL A 232 3.61 -9.96 8.89
N PHE A 233 4.07 -9.51 7.72
CA PHE A 233 5.04 -8.41 7.62
C PHE A 233 4.49 -7.10 8.21
N LEU A 234 3.22 -6.77 7.94
CA LEU A 234 2.56 -5.60 8.51
C LEU A 234 2.40 -5.74 10.03
N LEU A 235 2.02 -6.93 10.53
CA LEU A 235 1.90 -7.17 11.98
C LEU A 235 3.25 -7.09 12.70
N ILE A 236 4.32 -7.60 12.12
CA ILE A 236 5.69 -7.42 12.65
C ILE A 236 6.03 -5.92 12.69
N THR A 237 5.71 -5.18 11.63
CA THR A 237 5.97 -3.74 11.56
C THR A 237 5.24 -2.98 12.66
N ALA A 238 3.94 -3.24 12.84
CA ALA A 238 3.15 -2.64 13.92
C ALA A 238 3.67 -3.08 15.30
N GLY A 239 4.04 -4.35 15.48
CA GLY A 239 4.60 -4.86 16.73
C GLY A 239 5.92 -4.19 17.12
N MET A 240 6.82 -3.98 16.15
CA MET A 240 8.10 -3.30 16.37
C MET A 240 7.91 -1.84 16.76
N PHE A 241 6.96 -1.14 16.12
CA PHE A 241 6.61 0.21 16.52
C PHE A 241 5.96 0.25 17.91
N ALA A 242 4.96 -0.60 18.17
CA ALA A 242 4.34 -0.71 19.48
C ALA A 242 5.39 -0.93 20.59
N TRP A 243 6.35 -1.82 20.36
CA TRP A 243 7.46 -2.04 21.28
C TRP A 243 8.31 -0.79 21.46
N ALA A 244 8.74 -0.15 20.38
CA ALA A 244 9.54 1.07 20.44
C ALA A 244 8.83 2.21 21.19
N PHE A 245 7.50 2.28 21.09
CA PHE A 245 6.72 3.39 21.63
C PHE A 245 6.46 3.19 23.14
N VAL A 246 6.37 1.94 23.59
CA VAL A 246 6.15 1.57 25.00
C VAL A 246 7.45 1.46 25.78
N ALA A 247 8.47 0.81 25.21
CA ALA A 247 9.71 0.48 25.91
C ALA A 247 10.87 1.45 25.61
N GLY A 248 10.72 2.34 24.63
CA GLY A 248 11.77 3.28 24.20
C GLY A 248 12.57 2.80 22.97
N PRO A 249 13.69 3.47 22.65
CA PRO A 249 14.39 3.25 21.39
C PRO A 249 15.03 1.86 21.34
N ILE A 250 14.78 1.14 20.25
CA ILE A 250 15.28 -0.22 20.00
C ILE A 250 16.16 -0.29 18.73
N PRO A 251 17.21 0.55 18.58
CA PRO A 251 17.93 0.71 17.32
C PRO A 251 18.52 -0.60 16.79
N LEU A 252 19.11 -1.44 17.65
CA LEU A 252 19.72 -2.70 17.21
C LEU A 252 18.68 -3.69 16.65
N VAL A 253 17.61 -3.93 17.40
CA VAL A 253 16.57 -4.90 17.01
C VAL A 253 15.74 -4.36 15.84
N GLY A 254 15.38 -3.09 15.87
CA GLY A 254 14.68 -2.41 14.79
C GLY A 254 15.44 -2.49 13.47
N THR A 255 16.68 -1.98 13.45
CA THR A 255 17.51 -2.01 12.26
C THR A 255 17.71 -3.42 11.72
N THR A 256 18.00 -4.41 12.56
CA THR A 256 18.22 -5.80 12.09
C THR A 256 16.96 -6.41 11.49
N VAL A 257 15.82 -6.33 12.17
CA VAL A 257 14.53 -6.86 11.70
C VAL A 257 14.14 -6.25 10.34
N PHE A 258 14.23 -4.93 10.20
CA PHE A 258 13.82 -4.26 8.96
C PHE A 258 14.82 -4.46 7.81
N ASN A 259 16.10 -4.71 8.08
CA ASN A 259 17.01 -5.20 7.04
C ASN A 259 16.58 -6.57 6.51
N PHE A 260 16.22 -7.51 7.40
CA PHE A 260 15.73 -8.82 6.97
C PHE A 260 14.42 -8.71 6.20
N LEU A 261 13.44 -7.94 6.69
CA LEU A 261 12.17 -7.74 6.00
C LEU A 261 12.37 -7.07 4.63
N LEU A 262 13.26 -6.08 4.51
CA LEU A 262 13.59 -5.44 3.24
C LEU A 262 14.20 -6.44 2.25
N THR A 263 15.14 -7.27 2.71
CA THR A 263 15.75 -8.31 1.87
C THR A 263 14.72 -9.34 1.43
N LEU A 264 13.87 -9.83 2.33
CA LEU A 264 12.80 -10.79 1.99
C LEU A 264 11.80 -10.19 1.01
N THR A 265 11.40 -8.93 1.19
CA THR A 265 10.49 -8.24 0.28
C THR A 265 11.13 -8.05 -1.10
N SER A 266 12.40 -7.65 -1.15
CA SER A 266 13.15 -7.49 -2.41
C SER A 266 13.30 -8.81 -3.16
N LEU A 267 13.65 -9.90 -2.47
CA LEU A 267 13.73 -11.23 -3.06
C LEU A 267 12.36 -11.76 -3.51
N GLY A 268 11.29 -11.47 -2.76
CA GLY A 268 9.92 -11.80 -3.15
C GLY A 268 9.52 -11.13 -4.48
N MET A 269 9.83 -9.83 -4.63
CA MET A 269 9.62 -9.11 -5.89
C MET A 269 10.44 -9.70 -7.05
N MET A 270 11.70 -10.05 -6.80
CA MET A 270 12.55 -10.68 -7.81
C MET A 270 12.01 -12.06 -8.23
N ARG A 271 11.57 -12.88 -7.28
CA ARG A 271 10.97 -14.19 -7.53
C ARG A 271 9.70 -14.07 -8.38
N GLU A 272 8.84 -13.11 -8.07
CA GLU A 272 7.61 -12.86 -8.84
C GLU A 272 7.94 -12.45 -10.29
N GLY A 273 8.95 -11.61 -10.48
CA GLY A 273 9.42 -11.23 -11.82
C GLY A 273 10.03 -12.37 -12.62
N LEU A 274 10.71 -13.31 -11.96
CA LEU A 274 11.18 -14.55 -12.58
C LEU A 274 10.02 -15.46 -12.97
N GLY A 275 9.08 -15.71 -12.06
CA GLY A 275 7.96 -16.62 -12.31
C GLY A 275 6.98 -16.11 -13.39
N SER A 276 6.75 -14.80 -13.45
CA SER A 276 5.83 -14.18 -14.41
C SER A 276 6.49 -13.75 -15.72
N GLY A 277 7.82 -13.80 -15.82
CA GLY A 277 8.57 -13.24 -16.95
C GLY A 277 8.42 -11.71 -17.09
N THR A 278 7.83 -11.02 -16.11
CA THR A 278 7.64 -9.57 -16.13
C THR A 278 8.88 -8.85 -15.60
N ARG A 279 9.34 -7.84 -16.34
CA ARG A 279 10.59 -7.14 -16.04
C ARG A 279 10.48 -6.24 -14.80
N THR A 280 9.35 -5.57 -14.63
CA THR A 280 9.17 -4.51 -13.63
C THR A 280 9.42 -4.94 -12.19
N PRO A 281 8.76 -6.00 -11.64
CA PRO A 281 8.98 -6.38 -10.25
C PRO A 281 10.41 -6.90 -10.00
N PHE A 282 11.02 -7.56 -10.99
CA PHE A 282 12.40 -8.00 -10.92
C PHE A 282 13.38 -6.82 -10.73
N TRP A 283 13.26 -5.80 -11.58
CA TRP A 283 14.13 -4.62 -11.50
C TRP A 283 13.93 -3.84 -10.21
N TRP A 284 12.69 -3.70 -9.73
CA TRP A 284 12.44 -3.04 -8.45
C TRP A 284 13.06 -3.77 -7.26
N GLY A 285 12.93 -5.10 -7.21
CA GLY A 285 13.58 -5.89 -6.17
C GLY A 285 15.11 -5.79 -6.22
N LEU A 286 15.69 -5.84 -7.43
CA LEU A 286 17.14 -5.69 -7.61
C LEU A 286 17.64 -4.30 -7.19
N VAL A 287 16.92 -3.24 -7.54
CA VAL A 287 17.24 -1.86 -7.14
C VAL A 287 17.17 -1.70 -5.62
N MET A 288 16.13 -2.20 -4.96
CA MET A 288 16.00 -2.11 -3.51
C MET A 288 17.09 -2.89 -2.77
N LEU A 289 17.43 -4.08 -3.26
CA LEU A 289 18.53 -4.88 -2.71
C LEU A 289 19.88 -4.18 -2.90
N THR A 290 20.10 -3.58 -4.06
CA THR A 290 21.30 -2.78 -4.35
C THR A 290 21.36 -1.57 -3.41
N LEU A 291 20.27 -0.81 -3.29
CA LEU A 291 20.17 0.35 -2.42
C LEU A 291 20.46 -0.02 -0.96
N GLN A 292 19.95 -1.16 -0.48
CA GLN A 292 20.23 -1.68 0.85
C GLN A 292 21.74 -1.91 1.08
N ILE A 293 22.43 -2.55 0.13
CA ILE A 293 23.88 -2.77 0.22
C ILE A 293 24.64 -1.44 0.23
N LEU A 294 24.29 -0.54 -0.70
CA LEU A 294 24.96 0.75 -0.82
C LEU A 294 24.79 1.61 0.43
N SER A 295 23.60 1.63 1.02
CA SER A 295 23.34 2.35 2.27
C SER A 295 24.28 1.90 3.40
N ARG A 296 24.54 0.59 3.54
CA ARG A 296 25.46 0.08 4.58
C ARG A 296 26.91 0.40 4.32
N VAL A 297 27.34 0.31 3.06
CA VAL A 297 28.72 0.67 2.67
C VAL A 297 28.99 2.15 2.93
N LEU A 298 27.99 3.01 2.74
CA LEU A 298 28.08 4.44 2.98
C LEU A 298 28.03 4.80 4.48
N GLU A 299 27.17 4.13 5.25
CA GLU A 299 27.00 4.37 6.69
C GLU A 299 28.24 3.96 7.51
N TYR A 300 28.90 2.87 7.15
CA TYR A 300 30.11 2.44 7.85
C TYR A 300 31.35 3.21 7.37
N GLU A 301 32.17 3.66 8.31
CA GLU A 301 33.47 4.29 8.11
C GLU A 301 34.51 3.28 7.59
N THR A 302 34.26 2.78 6.39
CA THR A 302 35.21 1.97 5.62
C THR A 302 36.07 2.91 4.78
N GLY A 303 37.38 2.65 4.73
CA GLY A 303 38.30 3.48 3.95
C GLY A 303 37.84 3.63 2.49
N LEU A 304 38.18 4.75 1.85
CA LEU A 304 37.75 5.10 0.49
C LEU A 304 38.00 4.00 -0.54
N LEU A 305 39.11 3.28 -0.41
CA LEU A 305 39.48 2.18 -1.30
C LEU A 305 38.46 1.04 -1.23
N VAL A 306 38.05 0.63 -0.02
CA VAL A 306 37.04 -0.44 0.18
C VAL A 306 35.70 -0.02 -0.40
N LYS A 307 35.27 1.23 -0.17
CA LYS A 307 34.01 1.77 -0.76
C LYS A 307 34.04 1.65 -2.29
N SER A 308 35.11 2.11 -2.93
CA SER A 308 35.26 2.05 -4.39
C SER A 308 35.24 0.61 -4.94
N LEU A 309 35.93 -0.32 -4.28
CA LEU A 309 35.94 -1.73 -4.65
C LEU A 309 34.54 -2.37 -4.53
N VAL A 310 33.82 -2.09 -3.44
CA VAL A 310 32.45 -2.60 -3.26
C VAL A 310 31.49 -2.03 -4.30
N PHE A 311 31.61 -0.75 -4.65
CA PHE A 311 30.82 -0.16 -5.74
C PHE A 311 31.07 -0.85 -7.08
N VAL A 312 32.33 -1.14 -7.42
CA VAL A 312 32.68 -1.85 -8.65
C VAL A 312 32.10 -3.27 -8.64
N MET A 313 32.29 -4.03 -7.56
CA MET A 313 31.76 -5.40 -7.46
C MET A 313 30.23 -5.42 -7.54
N CYS A 314 29.55 -4.48 -6.88
CA CYS A 314 28.11 -4.35 -6.91
C CYS A 314 27.61 -4.04 -8.33
N GLY A 315 28.24 -3.07 -9.01
CA GLY A 315 27.91 -2.73 -10.40
C GLY A 315 28.07 -3.91 -11.36
N VAL A 316 29.18 -4.64 -11.26
CA VAL A 316 29.42 -5.86 -12.06
C VAL A 316 28.36 -6.93 -11.76
N ALA A 317 28.04 -7.18 -10.48
CA ALA A 317 27.03 -8.15 -10.09
C ALA A 317 25.65 -7.80 -10.66
N VAL A 318 25.22 -6.54 -10.59
CA VAL A 318 23.94 -6.06 -11.15
C VAL A 318 23.90 -6.28 -12.67
N ILE A 319 24.98 -5.98 -13.39
CA ILE A 319 25.05 -6.19 -14.85
C ILE A 319 24.93 -7.68 -15.19
N LEU A 320 25.67 -8.55 -14.50
CA LEU A 320 25.64 -10.00 -14.74
C LEU A 320 24.25 -10.59 -14.47
N VAL A 321 23.63 -10.22 -13.34
CA VAL A 321 22.28 -10.67 -12.97
C VAL A 321 21.23 -10.15 -13.96
N GLY A 322 21.34 -8.90 -14.41
CA GLY A 322 20.44 -8.34 -15.41
C GLY A 322 20.54 -9.03 -16.78
N LEU A 323 21.75 -9.31 -17.25
CA LEU A 323 21.97 -10.05 -18.51
C LEU A 323 21.47 -11.49 -18.41
N TRP A 324 21.65 -12.14 -17.26
CA TRP A 324 21.12 -13.48 -17.01
C TRP A 324 19.59 -13.49 -17.05
N PHE A 325 18.95 -12.52 -16.41
CA PHE A 325 17.49 -12.37 -16.42
C PHE A 325 16.94 -12.15 -17.84
N GLU A 326 17.55 -11.28 -18.64
CA GLU A 326 17.10 -11.06 -20.02
C GLU A 326 17.22 -12.31 -20.90
N ARG A 327 18.23 -13.16 -20.67
CA ARG A 327 18.32 -14.47 -21.33
C ARG A 327 17.20 -15.40 -20.89
N TYR A 328 16.92 -15.45 -19.60
CA TYR A 328 15.87 -16.28 -19.01
C TYR A 328 14.46 -15.90 -19.50
N VAL A 329 14.15 -14.60 -19.57
CA VAL A 329 12.85 -14.13 -20.10
C VAL A 329 12.70 -14.47 -21.59
N ARG A 330 13.80 -14.44 -22.37
CA ARG A 330 13.76 -14.85 -23.77
C ARG A 330 13.47 -16.34 -23.94
N THR A 331 14.05 -17.21 -23.11
CA THR A 331 13.79 -18.65 -23.18
C THR A 331 12.35 -18.99 -22.81
N LEU A 332 11.83 -18.39 -21.73
CA LEU A 332 10.41 -18.52 -21.35
C LEU A 332 9.45 -18.18 -22.48
N ARG A 333 9.76 -17.13 -23.26
CA ARG A 333 8.91 -16.70 -24.38
C ARG A 333 8.89 -17.71 -25.53
N VAL A 334 10.01 -18.39 -25.77
CA VAL A 334 10.14 -19.42 -26.81
C VAL A 334 9.31 -20.65 -26.44
N ASP A 335 9.33 -21.07 -25.18
CA ASP A 335 8.58 -22.26 -24.73
C ASP A 335 7.06 -22.04 -24.70
N SER A 336 6.62 -20.78 -24.69
CA SER A 336 5.20 -20.39 -24.69
C SER A 336 4.59 -20.14 -26.08
N ALA A 337 5.40 -20.17 -27.14
CA ALA A 337 5.00 -19.96 -28.53
C ALA A 337 4.91 -21.30 -29.27
#